data_AF-A0A6J4I2E0-F1
#
_entry.id   AF-A0A6J4I2E0-F1
#
_cell.length_a   1.000
_cell.length_b   1.000
_cell.length_c   1.000
_cell.angle_alpha   90.00
_cell.angle_beta   90.00
_cell.angle_gamma   90.00
#
_symmetry.space_group_name_H-M   'P 1'
#
loop_
_entity.id
_entity.type
_entity.pdbx_description
1 polymer ?
#
loop_
_entity_poly.entity_id
_entity_poly.type
_entity_poly.pdbx_seq_one_letter_code
_entity_poly.pdbx_strand_id
1 'polypeptide(L)'
;GMVPHTSPRGVFASEVYKQEFAKWVDRLGIPDLSFKTFVPQLSLPKVLKDQGYRTIGRVSLPVLNQFTSINKFFDDYKLMANHNDFATMVRELEFPDQTPRFYFFNLGETHYPYMLQGENLPHISGVHGVFKKMDEFLLADKQQQEETTFFEPEEMQRLHQQQIKCVEYIDGLLGELYSKCPPNTHIIITADHGELFGEDGYFGHGPVMHEKCFEVPFLEGLCP
;
A
#
# COMPACT_ATOMS: atom_id res chain seq x y z
N GLY A 1 14.48 3.58 -0.97
CA GLY A 1 13.17 3.19 -0.42
C GLY A 1 13.30 3.18 1.07
N MET A 2 12.83 4.24 1.72
CA MET A 2 12.68 4.19 3.18
C MET A 2 11.44 3.34 3.48
N VAL A 3 11.52 2.56 4.54
CA VAL A 3 10.41 1.79 5.09
C VAL A 3 9.86 2.53 6.32
N PRO A 4 8.71 2.13 6.89
CA PRO A 4 8.29 2.65 8.18
C PRO A 4 9.42 2.57 9.20
N HIS A 5 9.54 3.61 10.00
CA HIS A 5 10.58 3.77 11.00
C HIS A 5 10.00 4.44 12.25
N THR A 6 10.72 4.31 13.35
CA THR A 6 10.31 4.96 14.60
C THR A 6 10.47 6.48 14.49
N SER A 7 9.76 7.22 15.35
CA SER A 7 9.84 8.68 15.46
C SER A 7 10.58 9.11 16.74
N PRO A 8 11.91 8.86 16.85
CA PRO A 8 12.68 9.21 18.03
C PRO A 8 12.85 10.73 18.16
N ARG A 9 12.76 11.22 19.41
CA ARG A 9 13.01 12.63 19.73
C ARG A 9 14.50 12.87 19.99
N GLY A 10 14.98 14.07 19.64
CA GLY A 10 16.35 14.50 19.96
C GLY A 10 17.45 13.91 19.07
N VAL A 11 17.11 13.37 17.90
CA VAL A 11 18.07 12.87 16.91
C VAL A 11 17.91 13.60 15.57
N PHE A 12 19.00 13.67 14.80
CA PHE A 12 18.93 14.21 13.44
C PHE A 12 18.29 13.20 12.48
N ALA A 13 17.40 13.67 11.61
CA ALA A 13 16.76 12.83 10.60
C ALA A 13 17.77 12.09 9.71
N SER A 14 18.93 12.71 9.42
CA SER A 14 20.00 12.07 8.64
C SER A 14 20.55 10.80 9.28
N GLU A 15 20.60 10.73 10.62
CA GLU A 15 21.08 9.52 11.32
C GLU A 15 20.06 8.38 11.22
N VAL A 16 18.77 8.69 11.31
CA VAL A 16 17.68 7.71 11.09
C VAL A 16 17.75 7.18 9.66
N TYR A 17 17.85 8.06 8.67
CA TYR A 17 17.95 7.65 7.27
C TYR A 17 19.17 6.79 7.01
N LYS A 18 20.34 7.17 7.54
CA LYS A 18 21.57 6.39 7.39
C LYS A 18 21.42 4.97 7.92
N GLN A 19 20.81 4.81 9.09
CA GLN A 19 20.56 3.50 9.70
C GLN A 19 19.58 2.68 8.85
N GLU A 20 18.48 3.27 8.38
CA GLU A 20 17.51 2.56 7.55
C GLU A 20 18.05 2.17 6.18
N PHE A 21 18.90 3.01 5.56
CA PHE A 21 19.55 2.68 4.30
C PHE A 21 20.60 1.59 4.46
N ALA A 22 21.31 1.53 5.59
CA ALA A 22 22.29 0.47 5.86
C ALA A 22 21.65 -0.92 5.92
N LYS A 23 20.43 -1.04 6.44
CA LYS A 23 19.67 -2.31 6.50
C LYS A 23 19.43 -2.93 5.12
N TRP A 24 19.45 -2.15 4.03
CA TRP A 24 19.29 -2.71 2.69
C TRP A 24 20.46 -3.60 2.24
N VAL A 25 21.66 -3.44 2.83
CA VAL A 25 22.77 -4.38 2.63
C VAL A 25 22.37 -5.75 3.15
N ASP A 26 21.82 -5.81 4.37
CA ASP A 26 21.41 -7.05 5.01
C ASP A 26 20.21 -7.69 4.29
N ARG A 27 19.22 -6.88 3.87
CA ARG A 27 18.02 -7.35 3.16
C ARG A 27 18.30 -7.99 1.80
N LEU A 28 19.31 -7.49 1.09
CA LEU A 28 19.55 -7.84 -0.32
C LEU A 28 20.82 -8.65 -0.53
N GLY A 29 21.72 -8.69 0.45
CA GLY A 29 23.05 -9.30 0.30
C GLY A 29 23.91 -8.64 -0.78
N ILE A 30 23.58 -7.42 -1.21
CA ILE A 30 24.34 -6.68 -2.22
C ILE A 30 25.45 -5.91 -1.51
N PRO A 31 26.74 -6.23 -1.78
CA PRO A 31 27.86 -5.52 -1.17
C PRO A 31 27.88 -4.05 -1.60
N ASP A 32 28.41 -3.20 -0.71
CA ASP A 32 28.60 -1.75 -0.95
C ASP A 32 27.32 -0.93 -1.24
N LEU A 33 26.15 -1.50 -0.97
CA LEU A 33 24.90 -0.75 -1.05
C LEU A 33 24.90 0.40 -0.03
N SER A 34 24.65 1.61 -0.49
CA SER A 34 24.66 2.80 0.36
C SER A 34 23.71 3.85 -0.18
N PHE A 35 23.42 4.92 0.57
CA PHE A 35 22.60 6.03 0.05
C PHE A 35 23.10 6.56 -1.30
N LYS A 36 24.42 6.53 -1.54
CA LYS A 36 25.02 6.99 -2.81
C LYS A 36 24.58 6.14 -4.00
N THR A 37 24.32 4.84 -3.82
CA THR A 37 23.86 3.98 -4.92
C THR A 37 22.42 4.29 -5.34
N PHE A 38 21.64 4.91 -4.46
CA PHE A 38 20.29 5.37 -4.78
C PHE A 38 20.29 6.70 -5.54
N VAL A 39 21.34 7.51 -5.47
CA VAL A 39 21.41 8.82 -6.14
C VAL A 39 21.84 8.65 -7.60
N PRO A 40 21.27 9.39 -8.57
CA PRO A 40 20.29 10.47 -8.40
C PRO A 40 18.81 10.06 -8.44
N GLN A 41 18.48 8.80 -8.75
CA GLN A 41 17.09 8.40 -9.02
C GLN A 41 16.23 8.22 -7.75
N LEU A 42 16.85 7.98 -6.60
CA LEU A 42 16.25 7.68 -5.30
C LEU A 42 15.17 6.59 -5.35
N SER A 43 15.39 5.55 -6.17
CA SER A 43 14.40 4.51 -6.48
C SER A 43 14.96 3.12 -6.19
N LEU A 44 14.24 2.33 -5.39
CA LEU A 44 14.61 0.93 -5.11
C LEU A 44 14.51 0.05 -6.36
N PRO A 45 13.41 0.07 -7.15
CA PRO A 45 13.36 -0.68 -8.41
C PRO A 45 14.54 -0.37 -9.33
N LYS A 46 14.96 0.91 -9.43
CA LYS A 46 16.13 1.27 -10.24
C LYS A 46 17.41 0.60 -9.75
N VAL A 47 17.68 0.68 -8.44
CA VAL A 47 18.87 0.06 -7.84
C VAL A 47 18.88 -1.45 -8.04
N LEU A 48 17.74 -2.11 -7.80
CA LEU A 48 17.63 -3.56 -7.99
C LEU A 48 17.80 -3.96 -9.45
N LYS A 49 17.22 -3.21 -10.38
CA LYS A 49 17.38 -3.42 -11.81
C LYS A 49 18.84 -3.34 -12.26
N ASP A 50 19.61 -2.39 -11.73
CA ASP A 50 21.06 -2.29 -12.00
C ASP A 50 21.86 -3.47 -11.44
N GLN A 51 21.30 -4.18 -10.46
CA GLN A 51 21.86 -5.40 -9.87
C GLN A 51 21.32 -6.68 -10.53
N GLY A 52 20.67 -6.56 -11.69
CA GLY A 52 20.18 -7.70 -12.48
C GLY A 52 18.83 -8.25 -12.02
N TYR A 53 18.11 -7.57 -11.12
CA TYR A 53 16.76 -7.98 -10.76
C TYR A 53 15.79 -7.66 -11.90
N ARG A 54 14.88 -8.61 -12.18
CA ARG A 54 13.64 -8.27 -12.86
C ARG A 54 12.70 -7.61 -11.86
N THR A 55 12.17 -6.44 -12.21
CA THR A 55 11.32 -5.63 -11.34
C THR A 55 9.88 -5.68 -11.80
N ILE A 56 8.98 -6.16 -10.94
CA ILE A 56 7.57 -6.39 -11.26
C ILE A 56 6.66 -5.65 -10.26
N GLY A 57 5.69 -4.89 -10.78
CA GLY A 57 4.65 -4.24 -10.00
C GLY A 57 3.26 -4.80 -10.32
N ARG A 58 2.48 -5.12 -9.29
CA ARG A 58 1.02 -5.34 -9.41
C ARG A 58 0.33 -4.43 -8.41
N VAL A 59 -0.63 -3.67 -8.88
CA VAL A 59 -1.36 -2.70 -8.06
C VAL A 59 -2.85 -2.83 -8.31
N SER A 60 -3.67 -2.61 -7.29
CA SER A 60 -5.12 -2.63 -7.44
C SER A 60 -5.76 -1.24 -7.28
N LEU A 61 -5.01 -0.25 -6.78
CA LEU A 61 -5.45 1.14 -6.68
C LEU A 61 -5.27 1.87 -8.03
N PRO A 62 -6.35 2.40 -8.65
CA PRO A 62 -6.26 3.09 -9.94
C PRO A 62 -5.35 4.32 -9.95
N VAL A 63 -5.18 4.98 -8.80
CA VAL A 63 -4.29 6.14 -8.67
C VAL A 63 -2.80 5.79 -8.83
N LEU A 64 -2.44 4.51 -8.72
CA LEU A 64 -1.08 4.00 -8.93
C LEU A 64 -0.93 3.26 -10.27
N ASN A 65 -1.83 3.48 -11.24
CA ASN A 65 -1.81 2.78 -12.53
C ASN A 65 -0.49 2.96 -13.30
N GLN A 66 -0.30 2.13 -14.35
CA GLN A 66 0.94 2.07 -15.13
C GLN A 66 1.35 3.39 -15.84
N PHE A 67 0.46 4.37 -15.97
CA PHE A 67 0.75 5.65 -16.61
C PHE A 67 1.35 6.67 -15.63
N THR A 68 1.36 6.37 -14.33
CA THR A 68 1.89 7.27 -13.31
C THR A 68 3.40 7.09 -13.11
N SER A 69 4.04 8.07 -12.47
CA SER A 69 5.50 8.09 -12.30
C SER A 69 6.06 6.95 -11.44
N ILE A 70 5.22 6.26 -10.65
CA ILE A 70 5.66 5.13 -9.81
C ILE A 70 6.20 3.96 -10.66
N ASN A 71 5.69 3.79 -11.90
CA ASN A 71 6.07 2.72 -12.81
C ASN A 71 7.47 2.93 -13.46
N LYS A 72 8.10 4.10 -13.30
CA LYS A 72 9.26 4.53 -14.11
C LYS A 72 10.41 3.51 -14.26
N PHE A 73 10.63 2.65 -13.27
CA PHE A 73 11.77 1.71 -13.25
C PHE A 73 11.37 0.24 -13.11
N PHE A 74 10.09 -0.10 -13.29
CA PHE A 74 9.65 -1.49 -13.36
C PHE A 74 9.83 -2.04 -14.78
N ASP A 75 10.16 -3.34 -14.90
CA ASP A 75 10.20 -4.06 -16.17
C ASP A 75 8.80 -4.51 -16.61
N ASP A 76 7.94 -4.80 -15.65
CA ASP A 76 6.57 -5.21 -15.84
C ASP A 76 5.71 -4.57 -14.74
N TYR A 77 4.65 -3.87 -15.12
CA TYR A 77 3.77 -3.18 -14.18
C TYR A 77 2.33 -3.21 -14.67
N LYS A 78 1.42 -3.63 -13.79
CA LYS A 78 0.03 -3.88 -14.15
C LYS A 78 -0.92 -3.39 -13.06
N LEU A 79 -1.88 -2.56 -13.45
CA LEU A 79 -3.11 -2.35 -12.69
C LEU A 79 -3.99 -3.60 -12.87
N MET A 80 -4.42 -4.19 -11.76
CA MET A 80 -5.29 -5.36 -11.76
C MET A 80 -6.70 -4.99 -12.23
N ALA A 81 -7.45 -5.98 -12.72
CA ALA A 81 -8.80 -5.75 -13.25
C ALA A 81 -9.79 -5.32 -12.16
N ASN A 82 -9.58 -5.78 -10.92
CA ASN A 82 -10.40 -5.43 -9.76
C ASN A 82 -9.61 -4.61 -8.74
N HIS A 83 -10.33 -3.80 -7.96
CA HIS A 83 -9.78 -2.94 -6.91
C HIS A 83 -9.19 -3.72 -5.71
N ASN A 84 -9.69 -4.94 -5.50
CA ASN A 84 -9.34 -5.83 -4.39
C ASN A 84 -8.98 -7.18 -5.00
N ASP A 85 -7.75 -7.32 -5.48
CA ASP A 85 -7.35 -8.45 -6.34
C ASP A 85 -6.00 -9.05 -5.98
N PHE A 86 -5.63 -9.01 -4.69
CA PHE A 86 -4.41 -9.63 -4.20
C PHE A 86 -4.36 -11.13 -4.53
N ALA A 87 -5.51 -11.82 -4.50
CA ALA A 87 -5.60 -13.22 -4.89
C ALA A 87 -5.09 -13.48 -6.32
N THR A 88 -5.42 -12.61 -7.29
CA THR A 88 -4.86 -12.76 -8.64
C THR A 88 -3.38 -12.44 -8.67
N MET A 89 -2.91 -11.43 -7.93
CA MET A 89 -1.46 -11.14 -7.83
C MET A 89 -0.68 -12.34 -7.29
N VAL A 90 -1.19 -13.00 -6.24
CA VAL A 90 -0.59 -14.23 -5.68
C VAL A 90 -0.67 -15.38 -6.67
N ARG A 91 -1.77 -15.55 -7.41
CA ARG A 91 -1.88 -16.57 -8.47
C ARG A 91 -0.85 -16.36 -9.59
N GLU A 92 -0.66 -15.13 -10.04
CA GLU A 92 0.27 -14.74 -11.10
C GLU A 92 1.74 -14.67 -10.65
N LEU A 93 2.03 -14.81 -9.35
CA LEU A 93 3.39 -14.85 -8.83
C LEU A 93 4.14 -16.09 -9.32
N GLU A 94 5.27 -15.87 -10.00
CA GLU A 94 6.07 -16.94 -10.61
C GLU A 94 7.58 -16.67 -10.50
N PHE A 95 8.35 -17.75 -10.33
CA PHE A 95 9.81 -17.72 -10.33
C PHE A 95 10.34 -18.76 -11.33
N PRO A 96 10.18 -18.53 -12.64
CA PRO A 96 10.43 -19.56 -13.66
C PRO A 96 11.91 -19.88 -13.89
N ASP A 97 12.82 -19.04 -13.38
CA ASP A 97 14.27 -19.17 -13.56
C ASP A 97 15.03 -18.56 -12.38
N GLN A 98 16.36 -18.60 -12.43
CA GLN A 98 17.26 -18.13 -11.36
C GLN A 98 17.50 -16.61 -11.34
N THR A 99 16.87 -15.84 -12.24
CA THR A 99 17.00 -14.38 -12.23
C THR A 99 16.38 -13.82 -10.94
N PRO A 100 17.08 -12.97 -10.17
CA PRO A 100 16.49 -12.38 -8.99
C PRO A 100 15.30 -11.49 -9.37
N ARG A 101 14.27 -11.47 -8.53
CA ARG A 101 13.02 -10.77 -8.81
C ARG A 101 12.62 -9.89 -7.65
N PHE A 102 12.20 -8.68 -7.96
CA PHE A 102 11.58 -7.75 -7.02
C PHE A 102 10.10 -7.63 -7.37
N TYR A 103 9.23 -8.08 -6.47
CA TYR A 103 7.79 -7.89 -6.58
C TYR A 103 7.33 -6.76 -5.67
N PHE A 104 6.60 -5.81 -6.23
CA PHE A 104 5.86 -4.79 -5.50
C PHE A 104 4.37 -5.05 -5.66
N PHE A 105 3.69 -5.30 -4.54
CA PHE A 105 2.25 -5.47 -4.48
C PHE A 105 1.62 -4.31 -3.71
N ASN A 106 0.73 -3.57 -4.37
CA ASN A 106 -0.11 -2.58 -3.72
C ASN A 106 -1.55 -3.09 -3.70
N LEU A 107 -2.07 -3.26 -2.49
CA LEU A 107 -3.34 -3.91 -2.21
C LEU A 107 -4.44 -2.86 -1.98
N GLY A 108 -5.70 -3.24 -2.19
CA GLY A 108 -6.85 -2.34 -2.06
C GLY A 108 -7.96 -2.88 -1.17
N GLU A 109 -7.86 -4.13 -0.74
CA GLU A 109 -8.84 -4.83 0.08
C GLU A 109 -9.20 -4.05 1.35
N THR A 110 -8.23 -3.45 2.01
CA THR A 110 -8.42 -2.65 3.24
C THR A 110 -8.70 -1.18 2.97
N HIS A 111 -8.66 -0.73 1.72
CA HIS A 111 -9.09 0.62 1.36
C HIS A 111 -10.61 0.67 1.30
N TYR A 112 -11.19 1.81 1.66
CA TYR A 112 -12.63 2.03 1.55
C TYR A 112 -13.13 1.68 0.12
N PRO A 113 -14.19 0.87 -0.04
CA PRO A 113 -15.18 0.47 0.97
C PRO A 113 -14.96 -0.92 1.59
N TYR A 114 -13.71 -1.35 1.83
CA TYR A 114 -13.37 -2.57 2.59
C TYR A 114 -13.97 -3.85 1.97
N MET A 115 -13.82 -4.00 0.65
CA MET A 115 -14.40 -5.08 -0.16
C MET A 115 -15.94 -5.18 -0.14
N LEU A 116 -16.65 -4.22 0.47
CA LEU A 116 -18.11 -4.18 0.45
C LEU A 116 -18.64 -3.88 -0.96
N GLN A 117 -19.81 -4.42 -1.26
CA GLN A 117 -20.48 -4.27 -2.54
C GLN A 117 -22.00 -4.20 -2.35
N GLY A 118 -22.69 -3.60 -3.33
CA GLY A 118 -24.15 -3.56 -3.40
C GLY A 118 -24.77 -2.90 -2.16
N GLU A 119 -25.80 -3.54 -1.61
CA GLU A 119 -26.58 -3.04 -0.46
C GLU A 119 -25.78 -2.91 0.84
N ASN A 120 -24.58 -3.52 0.92
CA ASN A 120 -23.74 -3.45 2.11
C ASN A 120 -22.85 -2.19 2.17
N LEU A 121 -22.81 -1.41 1.09
CA LEU A 121 -22.02 -0.18 1.03
C LEU A 121 -22.61 0.88 1.99
N PRO A 122 -21.78 1.50 2.85
CA PRO A 122 -22.26 2.50 3.79
C PRO A 122 -22.68 3.76 3.03
N HIS A 123 -23.85 4.34 3.33
CA HIS A 123 -24.32 5.52 2.62
C HIS A 123 -23.46 6.76 2.96
N ILE A 124 -22.46 7.05 2.14
CA ILE A 124 -21.68 8.31 2.23
C ILE A 124 -22.15 9.31 1.18
N SER A 125 -22.70 10.43 1.64
CA SER A 125 -22.89 11.62 0.82
C SER A 125 -21.52 12.19 0.43
N GLY A 126 -21.20 12.16 -0.87
CA GLY A 126 -19.96 12.74 -1.43
C GLY A 126 -18.81 11.78 -1.75
N VAL A 127 -18.81 10.53 -1.27
CA VAL A 127 -17.73 9.55 -1.54
C VAL A 127 -18.17 8.41 -2.47
N HIS A 128 -19.47 8.17 -2.61
CA HIS A 128 -20.00 7.26 -3.62
C HIS A 128 -19.88 7.83 -5.03
N GLY A 129 -18.72 7.58 -5.65
CA GLY A 129 -18.48 7.84 -7.07
C GLY A 129 -17.40 8.88 -7.36
N VAL A 130 -16.29 8.89 -6.62
CA VAL A 130 -15.20 9.88 -6.74
C VAL A 130 -14.77 10.16 -8.19
N PHE A 131 -14.84 9.19 -9.12
CA PHE A 131 -14.54 9.46 -10.53
C PHE A 131 -15.75 9.87 -11.39
N LYS A 132 -16.95 9.38 -11.10
CA LYS A 132 -18.14 9.67 -11.92
C LYS A 132 -18.87 10.94 -11.49
N LYS A 133 -18.78 11.28 -10.21
CA LYS A 133 -19.41 12.45 -9.60
C LYS A 133 -18.49 13.66 -9.46
N MET A 134 -17.17 13.54 -9.61
CA MET A 134 -16.29 14.72 -9.61
C MET A 134 -16.61 15.65 -10.78
N ASP A 135 -16.84 15.09 -11.97
CA ASP A 135 -17.25 15.88 -13.14
C ASP A 135 -18.65 16.48 -12.94
N GLU A 136 -19.61 15.74 -12.34
CA GLU A 136 -20.94 16.28 -12.00
C GLU A 136 -20.89 17.36 -10.90
N PHE A 137 -20.03 17.22 -9.89
CA PHE A 137 -19.85 18.22 -8.82
C PHE A 137 -19.19 19.51 -9.31
N LEU A 138 -18.35 19.45 -10.34
CA LEU A 138 -17.76 20.63 -10.97
C LEU A 138 -18.76 21.36 -11.89
N LEU A 139 -19.80 20.67 -12.36
CA LEU A 139 -20.83 21.18 -13.27
C LEU A 139 -22.13 21.58 -12.55
N ALA A 140 -22.38 21.06 -11.34
CA ALA A 140 -23.58 21.34 -10.58
C ALA A 140 -23.49 22.68 -9.83
N ASP A 141 -24.43 23.58 -10.14
CA ASP A 141 -24.59 24.87 -9.46
C ASP A 141 -24.75 24.67 -7.94
N LYS A 142 -24.08 25.53 -7.17
CA LYS A 142 -23.88 25.46 -5.70
C LYS A 142 -25.18 25.63 -4.87
N GLN A 143 -26.20 24.79 -5.03
CA GLN A 143 -27.49 25.01 -4.34
C GLN A 143 -28.12 23.85 -3.58
N GLN A 144 -27.50 22.67 -3.48
CA GLN A 144 -27.99 21.63 -2.58
C GLN A 144 -26.85 20.94 -1.84
N GLN A 145 -26.38 21.57 -0.75
CA GLN A 145 -25.70 20.83 0.31
C GLN A 145 -26.77 20.06 1.07
N GLU A 146 -26.97 18.78 0.73
CA GLU A 146 -27.66 17.86 1.63
C GLU A 146 -26.90 17.86 2.96
N GLU A 147 -27.62 18.01 4.08
CA GLU A 147 -27.04 17.85 5.42
C GLU A 147 -26.52 16.41 5.54
N THR A 148 -25.20 16.28 5.41
CA THR A 148 -24.52 15.00 5.55
C THR A 148 -24.45 14.68 7.04
N THR A 149 -25.21 13.69 7.50
CA THR A 149 -25.02 13.14 8.85
C THR A 149 -23.76 12.30 8.87
N PHE A 150 -22.93 12.52 9.90
CA PHE A 150 -21.76 11.69 10.13
C PHE A 150 -22.18 10.27 10.53
N PHE A 151 -21.25 9.30 10.47
CA PHE A 151 -21.57 7.93 10.83
C PHE A 151 -21.95 7.79 12.31
N GLU A 152 -23.03 7.06 12.56
CA GLU A 152 -23.37 6.61 13.91
C GLU A 152 -22.31 5.60 14.41
N PRO A 153 -22.06 5.53 15.74
CA PRO A 153 -21.04 4.66 16.30
C PRO A 153 -21.14 3.18 15.89
N GLU A 154 -22.36 2.65 15.77
CA GLU A 154 -22.60 1.26 15.34
C GLU A 154 -22.12 1.01 13.89
N GLU A 155 -22.29 2.00 13.02
CA GLU A 155 -21.85 1.90 11.63
C GLU A 155 -20.32 1.98 11.54
N MET A 156 -19.68 2.85 12.32
CA MET A 156 -18.22 2.89 12.41
C MET A 156 -17.64 1.56 12.90
N GLN A 157 -18.24 0.96 13.93
CA GLN A 157 -17.85 -0.36 14.42
C GLN A 157 -18.05 -1.44 13.35
N ARG A 158 -19.14 -1.39 12.59
CA ARG A 158 -19.41 -2.33 11.48
C ARG A 158 -18.32 -2.22 10.40
N LEU A 159 -17.96 -1.00 10.01
CA LEU A 159 -16.92 -0.74 9.00
C LEU A 159 -15.54 -1.18 9.48
N HIS A 160 -15.20 -0.91 10.73
CA HIS A 160 -13.95 -1.37 11.33
C HIS A 160 -13.88 -2.90 11.35
N GLN A 161 -14.96 -3.58 11.78
CA GLN A 161 -15.03 -5.04 11.77
C GLN A 161 -14.93 -5.62 10.36
N GLN A 162 -15.43 -4.90 9.36
CA GLN A 162 -15.27 -5.29 7.96
C GLN A 162 -13.82 -5.13 7.49
N GLN A 163 -13.13 -4.04 7.84
CA GLN A 163 -11.71 -3.90 7.53
C GLN A 163 -10.88 -5.02 8.17
N ILE A 164 -11.19 -5.42 9.42
CA ILE A 164 -10.56 -6.58 10.06
C ILE A 164 -10.73 -7.85 9.20
N LYS A 165 -11.92 -8.11 8.66
CA LYS A 165 -12.15 -9.26 7.75
C LYS A 165 -11.32 -9.16 6.47
N CYS A 166 -11.08 -7.96 5.94
CA CYS A 166 -10.18 -7.76 4.80
C CYS A 166 -8.73 -8.12 5.16
N VAL A 167 -8.28 -7.76 6.36
CA VAL A 167 -6.96 -8.16 6.87
C VAL A 167 -6.86 -9.68 7.03
N GLU A 168 -7.87 -10.33 7.62
CA GLU A 168 -7.93 -11.80 7.74
C GLU A 168 -7.91 -12.50 6.37
N TYR A 169 -8.60 -11.92 5.38
CA TYR A 169 -8.57 -12.40 4.00
C TYR A 169 -7.17 -12.29 3.37
N ILE A 170 -6.50 -11.14 3.55
CA ILE A 170 -5.11 -10.93 3.08
C ILE A 170 -4.16 -11.91 3.78
N ASP A 171 -4.31 -12.14 5.08
CA ASP A 171 -3.45 -13.07 5.85
C ASP A 171 -3.45 -14.49 5.26
N GLY A 172 -4.63 -15.00 4.88
CA GLY A 172 -4.74 -16.27 4.17
C GLY A 172 -3.96 -16.30 2.86
N LEU A 173 -4.02 -15.22 2.07
CA LEU A 173 -3.28 -15.09 0.81
C LEU A 173 -1.77 -14.91 1.01
N LEU A 174 -1.34 -14.31 2.11
CA LEU A 174 0.08 -14.21 2.47
C LEU A 174 0.69 -15.59 2.70
N GLY A 175 -0.07 -16.53 3.28
CA GLY A 175 0.37 -17.93 3.40
C GLY A 175 0.61 -18.59 2.04
N GLU A 176 -0.28 -18.37 1.08
CA GLU A 176 -0.11 -18.85 -0.30
C GLU A 176 1.09 -18.19 -0.99
N LEU A 177 1.24 -16.87 -0.86
CA LEU A 177 2.40 -16.13 -1.38
C LEU A 177 3.71 -16.68 -0.84
N TYR A 178 3.79 -16.86 0.48
CA TYR A 178 4.96 -17.38 1.16
C TYR A 178 5.33 -18.78 0.64
N SER A 179 4.34 -19.66 0.42
CA SER A 179 4.56 -21.01 -0.11
C SER A 179 5.15 -21.05 -1.53
N LYS A 180 4.98 -19.97 -2.30
CA LYS A 180 5.50 -19.82 -3.66
C LYS A 180 6.87 -19.15 -3.71
N CYS A 181 7.29 -18.46 -2.65
CA CYS A 181 8.57 -17.77 -2.61
C CYS A 181 9.72 -18.79 -2.54
N PRO A 182 10.75 -18.66 -3.40
CA PRO A 182 11.94 -19.48 -3.26
C PRO A 182 12.68 -19.14 -1.96
N PRO A 183 13.57 -20.03 -1.47
CA PRO A 183 14.50 -19.71 -0.40
C PRO A 183 15.27 -18.42 -0.72
N ASN A 184 15.72 -17.72 0.32
CA ASN A 184 16.41 -16.44 0.21
C ASN A 184 15.54 -15.32 -0.40
N THR A 185 14.22 -15.38 -0.22
CA THR A 185 13.31 -14.27 -0.54
C THR A 185 13.09 -13.40 0.68
N HIS A 186 13.48 -12.13 0.62
CA HIS A 186 13.16 -11.16 1.68
C HIS A 186 11.75 -10.59 1.45
N ILE A 187 10.86 -10.76 2.42
CA ILE A 187 9.47 -10.30 2.37
C ILE A 187 9.32 -9.11 3.30
N ILE A 188 8.66 -8.05 2.82
CA ILE A 188 8.29 -6.87 3.62
C ILE A 188 6.77 -6.66 3.45
N ILE A 189 6.06 -6.58 4.56
CA ILE A 189 4.63 -6.28 4.64
C ILE A 189 4.48 -4.97 5.40
N THR A 190 3.82 -4.00 4.77
CA THR A 190 3.61 -2.66 5.34
C THR A 190 2.35 -2.02 4.76
N ALA A 191 1.89 -0.95 5.40
CA ALA A 191 0.92 -0.02 4.81
C ALA A 191 1.58 1.33 4.46
N ASP A 192 0.92 2.10 3.60
CA ASP A 192 1.24 3.48 3.28
C ASP A 192 0.72 4.47 4.33
N HIS A 193 -0.42 4.17 4.96
CA HIS A 193 -0.99 4.89 6.10
C HIS A 193 -1.92 3.99 6.94
N GLY A 194 -2.35 4.50 8.11
CA GLY A 194 -3.44 3.94 8.91
C GLY A 194 -4.81 4.55 8.56
N GLU A 195 -5.87 4.12 9.23
CA GLU A 195 -7.26 4.50 8.93
C GLU A 195 -8.01 4.79 10.24
N LEU A 196 -8.92 5.77 10.26
CA LEU A 196 -9.75 6.08 11.42
C LEU A 196 -11.18 5.54 11.28
N PHE A 197 -11.72 5.08 12.41
CA PHE A 197 -13.07 4.55 12.58
C PHE A 197 -13.78 5.21 13.77
N GLY A 198 -13.59 6.52 13.94
CA GLY A 198 -14.25 7.34 14.96
C GLY A 198 -13.30 7.97 15.98
N GLU A 199 -12.00 7.67 15.92
CA GLU A 199 -11.00 8.34 16.76
C GLU A 199 -11.09 9.86 16.55
N ASP A 200 -11.24 10.60 17.65
CA ASP A 200 -11.46 12.05 17.67
C ASP A 200 -12.60 12.55 16.74
N GLY A 201 -13.57 11.69 16.45
CA GLY A 201 -14.69 11.99 15.55
C GLY A 201 -14.33 11.97 14.07
N TYR A 202 -13.20 11.38 13.68
CA TYR A 202 -12.79 11.21 12.28
C TYR A 202 -13.14 9.83 11.75
N PHE A 203 -13.39 9.77 10.44
CA PHE A 203 -13.49 8.53 9.67
C PHE A 203 -12.64 8.69 8.41
N GLY A 204 -11.88 7.67 8.04
CA GLY A 204 -10.98 7.73 6.90
C GLY A 204 -9.58 8.22 7.28
N HIS A 205 -8.78 8.63 6.28
CA HIS A 205 -7.39 9.06 6.46
C HIS A 205 -7.05 10.39 5.77
N GLY A 206 -7.64 10.70 4.62
CA GLY A 206 -7.42 11.99 3.93
C GLY A 206 -8.52 12.99 4.29
N PRO A 207 -8.25 14.29 4.57
CA PRO A 207 -7.02 15.04 4.84
C PRO A 207 -6.69 15.08 6.36
N VAL A 208 -6.79 13.95 7.05
CA VAL A 208 -6.76 13.87 8.51
C VAL A 208 -5.32 13.81 9.03
N MET A 209 -5.01 14.66 10.01
CA MET A 209 -3.70 14.71 10.68
C MET A 209 -3.82 14.12 12.09
N HIS A 210 -4.03 12.82 12.17
CA HIS A 210 -4.15 12.07 13.42
C HIS A 210 -3.04 11.03 13.54
N GLU A 211 -2.57 10.73 14.75
CA GLU A 211 -1.44 9.81 14.98
C GLU A 211 -1.69 8.42 14.37
N LYS A 212 -2.94 7.95 14.41
CA LYS A 212 -3.36 6.67 13.83
C LYS A 212 -3.13 6.58 12.32
N CYS A 213 -3.14 7.69 11.58
CA CYS A 213 -2.76 7.67 10.15
C CYS A 213 -1.28 7.30 9.94
N PHE A 214 -0.44 7.47 10.96
CA PHE A 214 1.00 7.19 10.90
C PHE A 214 1.38 5.89 11.62
N GLU A 215 0.43 5.22 12.28
CA GLU A 215 0.61 3.89 12.85
C GLU A 215 0.30 2.84 11.78
N VAL A 216 1.34 2.19 11.26
CA VAL A 216 1.23 1.19 10.19
C VAL A 216 1.83 -0.14 10.62
N PRO A 217 1.31 -1.29 10.14
CA PRO A 217 2.01 -2.56 10.31
C PRO A 217 3.35 -2.49 9.60
N PHE A 218 4.38 -3.08 10.20
CA PHE A 218 5.66 -3.31 9.56
C PHE A 218 6.21 -4.67 9.99
N LEU A 219 6.22 -5.62 9.06
CA LEU A 219 6.76 -6.96 9.24
C LEU A 219 7.75 -7.23 8.11
N GLU A 220 8.93 -7.73 8.44
CA GLU A 220 9.89 -8.18 7.45
C GLU A 220 10.65 -9.42 7.88
N GLY A 221 11.07 -10.23 6.92
CA GLY A 221 11.83 -11.44 7.19
C GLY A 221 12.25 -12.18 5.93
N LEU A 222 13.23 -13.06 6.10
CA LEU A 222 13.73 -13.93 5.03
C LEU A 222 12.93 -15.24 5.00
N CYS A 223 12.47 -15.64 3.83
CA CYS A 223 12.02 -17.00 3.57
C CYS A 223 13.27 -17.92 3.57
N PRO A 224 13.37 -18.87 4.51
CA PRO A 224 14.56 -19.70 4.71
C PRO A 224 14.76 -20.73 3.59
#